data_AF-A0A086ZWB0-F1
#
_entry.id   AF-A0A086ZWB0-F1
#
_cell.length_a   1.000
_cell.length_b   1.000
_cell.length_c   1.000
_cell.angle_alpha   90.00
_cell.angle_beta   90.00
_cell.angle_gamma   90.00
#
_symmetry.space_group_name_H-M   'P 1'
#
loop_
_entity.id
_entity.type
_entity.pdbx_description
1 polymer ?
#
loop_
_entity_poly.entity_id
_entity_poly.type
_entity_poly.pdbx_seq_one_letter_code
_entity_poly.pdbx_strand_id
1 'polypeptide(L)'
;MTRNRPLTATTAAAVSAAILLTLAACAGPASDTAATGVGDDANAAGTASNLPVDETARRFVACLTSKGLDVRTDVGPGAPDASGKAKAPTVRNMAELRMIDRTGNPVTTDDTGMSIGTDSATQQLYANAMFTSLDNGTVWVAFKDSTALAGTPYESKRADYADCEAKHPNFSQPAQDLASGQPTYSEEDKRAALDFARKARDKGFGWVADPSGDEPTTILIPRTVKADELRRFFRECPVGDTRISFGFDGTPEEFGYDYMKVMDEANGADGAMTAQ
;
A
#
# COMPACT_ATOMS: atom_id res chain seq x y z
N MET A 1 -3.06 -77.41 -33.04
CA MET A 1 -3.56 -78.21 -31.90
C MET A 1 -3.49 -77.33 -30.65
N THR A 2 -4.63 -76.80 -30.20
CA THR A 2 -5.41 -77.28 -29.03
C THR A 2 -4.87 -76.70 -27.72
N ARG A 3 -5.28 -75.48 -27.34
CA ARG A 3 -6.38 -75.16 -26.39
C ARG A 3 -6.32 -75.92 -25.06
N ASN A 4 -6.26 -75.16 -23.95
CA ASN A 4 -7.20 -75.32 -22.84
C ASN A 4 -7.36 -74.03 -22.01
N ARG A 5 -8.58 -73.80 -21.52
CA ARG A 5 -9.00 -72.69 -20.64
C ARG A 5 -10.24 -73.18 -19.86
N PRO A 6 -10.37 -72.84 -18.56
CA PRO A 6 -11.58 -72.14 -18.08
C PRO A 6 -11.19 -70.98 -17.11
N LEU A 7 -11.92 -69.85 -16.93
CA LEU A 7 -13.32 -69.63 -16.47
C LEU A 7 -13.55 -70.19 -15.05
N THR A 8 -14.09 -69.49 -14.05
CA THR A 8 -15.01 -68.33 -13.96
C THR A 8 -14.44 -67.23 -12.99
N ALA A 9 -15.12 -66.21 -12.43
CA ALA A 9 -16.53 -65.74 -12.46
C ALA A 9 -16.66 -64.20 -12.22
N THR A 10 -17.90 -63.71 -12.14
CA THR A 10 -18.39 -62.37 -11.72
C THR A 10 -18.64 -62.31 -10.19
N THR A 11 -19.07 -61.23 -9.48
CA THR A 11 -20.02 -60.13 -9.79
C THR A 11 -19.91 -58.96 -8.78
N ALA A 12 -20.68 -57.89 -8.97
CA ALA A 12 -20.62 -56.61 -8.24
C ALA A 12 -21.52 -56.48 -6.97
N ALA A 13 -21.47 -55.28 -6.38
CA ALA A 13 -22.49 -54.55 -5.59
C ALA A 13 -22.20 -54.30 -4.10
N ALA A 14 -22.62 -53.12 -3.63
CA ALA A 14 -22.33 -52.54 -2.33
C ALA A 14 -23.60 -52.42 -1.46
N VAL A 15 -23.43 -52.39 -0.13
CA VAL A 15 -24.42 -51.86 0.83
C VAL A 15 -23.70 -51.11 1.96
N SER A 16 -24.22 -49.95 2.33
CA SER A 16 -23.70 -49.07 3.38
C SER A 16 -24.00 -49.59 4.80
N ALA A 17 -23.14 -49.25 5.77
CA ALA A 17 -23.51 -49.22 7.18
C ALA A 17 -22.99 -47.92 7.80
N ALA A 18 -23.87 -47.18 8.48
CA ALA A 18 -23.56 -45.87 9.06
C ALA A 18 -22.85 -46.00 10.41
N ILE A 19 -21.95 -45.06 10.73
CA ILE A 19 -21.52 -44.78 12.10
C ILE A 19 -21.87 -43.33 12.41
N LEU A 20 -22.79 -43.17 13.37
CA LEU A 20 -23.13 -41.88 13.98
C LEU A 20 -22.05 -41.51 15.00
N LEU A 21 -21.46 -40.33 14.85
CA LEU A 21 -20.80 -39.62 15.96
C LEU A 21 -21.31 -38.17 15.99
N THR A 22 -22.15 -37.91 16.98
CA THR A 22 -22.67 -36.58 17.29
C THR A 22 -21.71 -35.84 18.22
N LEU A 23 -21.15 -34.73 17.78
CA LEU A 23 -20.76 -33.64 18.70
C LEU A 23 -21.43 -32.35 18.23
N ALA A 24 -22.22 -31.77 19.12
CA ALA A 24 -22.85 -30.47 18.92
C ALA A 24 -21.91 -29.36 19.41
N ALA A 25 -21.79 -28.31 18.62
CA ALA A 25 -21.38 -26.98 19.05
C ALA A 25 -22.26 -25.96 18.31
N CYS A 26 -22.76 -24.95 19.02
CA CYS A 26 -23.94 -24.20 18.58
C CYS A 26 -23.69 -23.32 17.34
N ALA A 27 -24.58 -23.44 16.35
CA ALA A 27 -24.97 -22.29 15.55
C ALA A 27 -25.87 -21.39 16.41
N GLY A 28 -25.43 -20.17 16.69
CA GLY A 28 -26.25 -19.05 17.18
C GLY A 28 -26.43 -18.01 16.06
N PRO A 29 -27.48 -17.17 16.11
CA PRO A 29 -27.79 -16.25 15.03
C PRO A 29 -26.70 -15.17 14.88
N ALA A 30 -26.51 -14.71 13.65
CA ALA A 30 -25.79 -13.47 13.39
C ALA A 30 -26.59 -12.31 14.00
N SER A 31 -26.05 -11.69 15.05
CA SER A 31 -26.59 -10.44 15.58
C SER A 31 -26.11 -9.28 14.73
N ASP A 32 -27.04 -8.61 14.05
CA ASP A 32 -26.82 -7.27 13.50
C ASP A 32 -26.48 -6.31 14.64
N THR A 33 -25.19 -5.97 14.79
CA THR A 33 -24.77 -4.82 15.59
C THR A 33 -24.45 -3.68 14.63
N ALA A 34 -25.47 -2.90 14.28
CA ALA A 34 -25.28 -1.61 13.63
C ALA A 34 -24.59 -0.65 14.63
N ALA A 35 -23.27 -0.54 14.54
CA ALA A 35 -22.50 0.43 15.31
C ALA A 35 -22.61 1.83 14.68
N THR A 36 -23.67 2.56 15.01
CA THR A 36 -23.73 4.01 14.79
C THR A 36 -22.78 4.70 15.77
N GLY A 37 -21.68 5.28 15.28
CA GLY A 37 -20.74 6.05 16.08
C GLY A 37 -19.74 6.77 15.19
N VAL A 38 -19.94 8.07 14.98
CA VAL A 38 -19.01 8.94 14.24
C VAL A 38 -17.76 9.17 15.08
N GLY A 39 -16.60 9.14 14.42
CA GLY A 39 -15.30 9.41 14.99
C GLY A 39 -14.28 9.45 13.86
N ASP A 40 -14.24 10.58 13.15
CA ASP A 40 -13.19 10.85 12.16
C ASP A 40 -11.85 11.00 12.89
N ASP A 41 -10.88 10.13 12.58
CA ASP A 41 -9.45 10.45 12.40
C ASP A 41 -8.55 9.19 12.33
N ALA A 42 -7.37 9.38 11.73
CA ALA A 42 -6.19 8.49 11.70
C ALA A 42 -6.10 7.33 10.67
N ASN A 43 -4.95 7.33 9.97
CA ASN A 43 -4.25 6.21 9.33
C ASN A 43 -4.94 5.44 8.19
N ALA A 44 -4.71 5.91 6.96
CA ALA A 44 -5.11 5.28 5.70
C ALA A 44 -4.51 3.89 5.41
N ALA A 45 -3.63 3.35 6.26
CA ALA A 45 -3.15 1.97 6.19
C ALA A 45 -4.15 0.95 6.78
N GLY A 46 -5.01 1.37 7.73
CA GLY A 46 -5.97 0.48 8.40
C GLY A 46 -7.33 0.35 7.70
N THR A 47 -7.66 1.28 6.80
CA THR A 47 -9.02 1.42 6.23
C THR A 47 -9.21 0.70 4.90
N ALA A 48 -8.13 0.49 4.12
CA ALA A 48 -8.19 -0.05 2.76
C ALA A 48 -8.83 -1.45 2.68
N SER A 49 -8.56 -2.33 3.65
CA SER A 49 -9.06 -3.71 3.71
C SER A 49 -10.59 -3.83 3.87
N ASN A 50 -11.24 -2.81 4.41
CA ASN A 50 -12.69 -2.80 4.63
C ASN A 50 -13.50 -2.18 3.47
N LEU A 51 -12.83 -1.58 2.48
CA LEU A 51 -13.50 -1.03 1.30
C LEU A 51 -14.16 -2.12 0.43
N PRO A 52 -15.18 -1.78 -0.38
CA PRO A 52 -15.65 -2.67 -1.43
C PRO A 52 -14.55 -2.87 -2.49
N VAL A 53 -14.61 -3.99 -3.22
CA VAL A 53 -13.73 -4.27 -4.37
C VAL A 53 -14.47 -3.91 -5.66
N ASP A 54 -13.82 -3.19 -6.56
CA ASP A 54 -14.36 -2.90 -7.89
C ASP A 54 -14.62 -4.20 -8.65
N GLU A 55 -15.76 -4.27 -9.35
CA GLU A 55 -16.20 -5.50 -10.02
C GLU A 55 -15.30 -5.86 -11.22
N THR A 56 -14.68 -4.87 -11.89
CA THR A 56 -13.74 -5.13 -12.99
C THR A 56 -12.39 -5.61 -12.45
N ALA A 57 -11.86 -4.97 -11.40
CA ALA A 57 -10.64 -5.38 -10.72
C ALA A 57 -10.76 -6.80 -10.14
N ARG A 58 -11.89 -7.11 -9.49
CA ARG A 58 -12.19 -8.44 -8.94
C ARG A 58 -12.16 -9.54 -10.00
N ARG A 59 -12.75 -9.28 -11.17
CA ARG A 59 -12.76 -10.24 -12.29
C ARG A 59 -11.37 -10.43 -12.89
N PHE A 60 -10.63 -9.34 -13.06
CA PHE A 60 -9.27 -9.39 -13.57
C PHE A 60 -8.32 -10.16 -12.65
N VAL A 61 -8.34 -9.87 -11.34
CA VAL A 61 -7.57 -10.62 -10.34
C VAL A 61 -7.98 -12.09 -10.32
N ALA A 62 -9.28 -12.42 -10.32
CA ALA A 62 -9.73 -13.81 -10.40
C ALA A 62 -9.23 -14.55 -11.66
N CYS A 63 -9.11 -13.86 -12.80
CA CYS A 63 -8.49 -14.41 -14.01
C CYS A 63 -7.00 -14.71 -13.78
N LEU A 64 -6.23 -13.77 -13.24
CA LEU A 64 -4.80 -13.96 -12.98
C LEU A 64 -4.55 -15.08 -11.92
N THR A 65 -5.35 -15.14 -10.86
CA THR A 65 -5.30 -16.24 -9.88
C THR A 65 -5.60 -17.58 -10.53
N SER A 66 -6.56 -17.65 -11.47
CA SER A 66 -6.86 -18.89 -12.23
C SER A 66 -5.71 -19.35 -13.13
N LYS A 67 -4.80 -18.44 -13.49
CA LYS A 67 -3.55 -18.70 -14.23
C LYS A 67 -2.37 -19.05 -13.31
N GLY A 68 -2.58 -19.11 -11.99
CA GLY A 68 -1.57 -19.45 -11.00
C GLY A 68 -0.63 -18.31 -10.61
N LEU A 69 -1.04 -17.05 -10.79
CA LEU A 69 -0.33 -15.92 -10.19
C LEU A 69 -0.87 -15.67 -8.76
N ASP A 70 0.02 -15.31 -7.84
CA ASP A 70 -0.36 -14.79 -6.52
C ASP A 70 -0.67 -13.30 -6.66
N VAL A 71 -1.94 -12.94 -6.54
CA VAL A 71 -2.49 -11.62 -6.89
C VAL A 71 -3.57 -11.21 -5.92
N ARG A 72 -3.58 -9.93 -5.53
CA ARG A 72 -4.63 -9.31 -4.72
C ARG A 72 -5.23 -8.07 -5.40
N THR A 73 -6.35 -7.61 -4.87
CA THR A 73 -6.85 -6.25 -5.14
C THR A 73 -6.45 -5.31 -4.02
N ASP A 74 -5.95 -4.13 -4.34
CA ASP A 74 -5.75 -3.04 -3.36
C ASP A 74 -6.32 -1.70 -3.87
N VAL A 75 -6.24 -0.67 -3.04
CA VAL A 75 -6.50 0.73 -3.38
C VAL A 75 -5.44 1.20 -4.37
N GLY A 76 -5.88 1.62 -5.56
CA GLY A 76 -5.00 2.32 -6.47
C GLY A 76 -4.53 3.67 -5.91
N PRO A 77 -3.30 4.11 -6.22
CA PRO A 77 -2.85 5.45 -5.88
C PRO A 77 -3.85 6.48 -6.41
N GLY A 78 -4.45 7.25 -5.49
CA GLY A 78 -5.54 8.15 -5.82
C GLY A 78 -5.08 9.33 -6.66
N ALA A 79 -5.88 9.72 -7.65
CA ALA A 79 -5.70 11.00 -8.30
C ALA A 79 -5.82 12.12 -7.24
N PRO A 80 -4.88 13.08 -7.21
CA PRO A 80 -5.01 14.25 -6.35
C PRO A 80 -6.27 15.04 -6.72
N ASP A 81 -6.94 15.60 -5.72
CA ASP A 81 -8.00 16.58 -5.94
C ASP A 81 -7.43 17.94 -6.37
N ALA A 82 -8.30 18.93 -6.57
CA ALA A 82 -7.89 20.28 -6.96
C ALA A 82 -7.03 21.02 -5.92
N SER A 83 -6.94 20.50 -4.69
CA SER A 83 -6.04 20.98 -3.62
C SER A 83 -4.76 20.14 -3.50
N GLY A 84 -4.56 19.16 -4.39
CA GLY A 84 -3.41 18.28 -4.40
C GLY A 84 -3.42 17.22 -3.30
N LYS A 85 -4.52 17.06 -2.54
CA LYS A 85 -4.68 15.97 -1.57
C LYS A 85 -5.14 14.72 -2.32
N ALA A 86 -4.52 13.57 -2.05
CA ALA A 86 -4.97 12.30 -2.63
C ALA A 86 -6.42 12.04 -2.19
N LYS A 87 -7.34 11.89 -3.15
CA LYS A 87 -8.75 11.67 -2.84
C LYS A 87 -8.91 10.40 -2.00
N ALA A 88 -9.65 10.50 -0.89
CA ALA A 88 -9.93 9.37 -0.02
C ALA A 88 -10.51 8.18 -0.84
N PRO A 89 -9.89 6.99 -0.75
CA PRO A 89 -10.27 5.86 -1.59
C PRO A 89 -11.60 5.27 -1.13
N THR A 90 -12.53 5.07 -2.08
CA THR A 90 -13.86 4.51 -1.81
C THR A 90 -13.99 3.05 -2.22
N VAL A 91 -12.96 2.48 -2.87
CA VAL A 91 -12.99 1.15 -3.49
C VAL A 91 -11.55 0.63 -3.70
N ARG A 92 -11.33 -0.69 -3.60
CA ARG A 92 -10.11 -1.36 -4.09
C ARG A 92 -10.26 -1.64 -5.58
N ASN A 93 -9.42 -1.01 -6.41
CA ASN A 93 -9.52 -0.99 -7.86
C ASN A 93 -8.20 -1.28 -8.60
N MET A 94 -7.11 -1.58 -7.89
CA MET A 94 -5.82 -1.96 -8.45
C MET A 94 -5.60 -3.47 -8.32
N ALA A 95 -4.85 -4.07 -9.24
CA ALA A 95 -4.43 -5.46 -9.17
C ALA A 95 -2.90 -5.54 -8.93
N GLU A 96 -2.50 -6.17 -7.84
CA GLU A 96 -1.08 -6.30 -7.46
C GLU A 96 -0.65 -7.76 -7.40
N LEU A 97 0.52 -8.07 -7.94
CA LEU A 97 1.18 -9.37 -7.88
C LEU A 97 2.11 -9.41 -6.66
N ARG A 98 2.28 -10.59 -6.06
CA ARG A 98 3.30 -10.79 -5.02
C ARG A 98 4.69 -10.49 -5.62
N MET A 99 5.52 -9.71 -4.95
CA MET A 99 6.92 -9.57 -5.39
C MET A 99 7.66 -10.88 -5.08
N ILE A 100 8.35 -11.42 -6.07
CA ILE A 100 9.16 -12.65 -5.96
C ILE A 100 10.61 -12.43 -6.44
N ASP A 101 11.55 -13.22 -5.93
CA ASP A 101 12.93 -13.25 -6.43
C ASP A 101 13.05 -14.03 -7.76
N ARG A 102 14.28 -14.12 -8.33
CA ARG A 102 14.54 -14.87 -9.57
C ARG A 102 14.28 -16.38 -9.48
N THR A 103 14.25 -16.93 -8.26
CA THR A 103 13.99 -18.35 -7.99
C THR A 103 12.52 -18.63 -7.67
N GLY A 104 11.69 -17.58 -7.57
CA GLY A 104 10.27 -17.66 -7.30
C GLY A 104 9.89 -17.56 -5.82
N ASN A 105 10.83 -17.26 -4.92
CA ASN A 105 10.49 -17.08 -3.50
C ASN A 105 9.83 -15.71 -3.27
N PRO A 106 8.81 -15.62 -2.40
CA PRO A 106 8.24 -14.35 -1.98
C PRO A 106 9.27 -13.40 -1.35
N VAL A 107 9.32 -12.16 -1.82
CA VAL A 107 10.05 -11.08 -1.17
C VAL A 107 9.27 -10.58 0.05
N THR A 108 9.99 -10.22 1.10
CA THR A 108 9.45 -9.62 2.33
C THR A 108 9.95 -8.19 2.50
N THR A 109 9.41 -7.47 3.47
CA THR A 109 10.03 -6.24 3.97
C THR A 109 11.33 -6.56 4.70
N ASP A 110 12.09 -5.51 5.06
CA ASP A 110 13.12 -5.59 6.08
C ASP A 110 12.52 -5.71 7.50
N ASP A 111 13.40 -5.75 8.51
CA ASP A 111 13.05 -5.84 9.93
C ASP A 111 12.23 -4.64 10.45
N THR A 112 12.20 -3.52 9.70
CA THR A 112 11.42 -2.32 10.07
C THR A 112 10.00 -2.37 9.52
N GLY A 113 9.74 -3.18 8.50
CA GLY A 113 8.48 -3.17 7.74
C GLY A 113 8.37 -2.04 6.71
N MET A 114 9.31 -1.08 6.70
CA MET A 114 9.21 0.16 5.93
C MET A 114 9.96 0.13 4.60
N SER A 115 10.84 -0.87 4.38
CA SER A 115 11.58 -1.04 3.12
C SER A 115 11.49 -2.48 2.59
N ILE A 116 11.83 -2.68 1.32
CA ILE A 116 11.92 -4.01 0.69
C ILE A 116 13.18 -4.74 1.22
N GLY A 117 13.00 -5.89 1.86
CA GLY A 117 14.06 -6.69 2.50
C GLY A 117 14.88 -7.54 1.53
N THR A 118 15.23 -7.00 0.35
CA THR A 118 15.98 -7.73 -0.69
C THR A 118 17.04 -6.85 -1.35
N ASP A 119 17.99 -7.48 -2.03
CA ASP A 119 19.09 -6.76 -2.69
C ASP A 119 18.62 -5.88 -3.86
N SER A 120 19.45 -4.90 -4.21
CA SER A 120 19.17 -3.96 -5.30
C SER A 120 19.06 -4.64 -6.67
N ALA A 121 19.70 -5.79 -6.88
CA ALA A 121 19.62 -6.55 -8.13
C ALA A 121 18.25 -7.23 -8.30
N THR A 122 17.61 -7.61 -7.20
CA THR A 122 16.25 -8.17 -7.15
C THR A 122 15.22 -7.05 -7.25
N GLN A 123 15.44 -5.91 -6.59
CA GLN A 123 14.58 -4.72 -6.76
C GLN A 123 14.57 -4.22 -8.22
N GLN A 124 15.72 -4.17 -8.90
CA GLN A 124 15.81 -3.73 -10.30
C GLN A 124 15.06 -4.64 -11.30
N LEU A 125 14.70 -5.88 -10.93
CA LEU A 125 13.81 -6.72 -11.75
C LEU A 125 12.41 -6.13 -11.91
N TYR A 126 12.02 -5.23 -11.01
CA TYR A 126 10.70 -4.61 -10.94
C TYR A 126 10.74 -3.12 -11.34
N ALA A 127 11.81 -2.67 -12.01
CA ALA A 127 11.92 -1.29 -12.50
C ALA A 127 10.80 -0.87 -13.50
N ASN A 128 10.09 -1.84 -14.08
CA ASN A 128 8.93 -1.64 -14.95
C ASN A 128 7.58 -1.67 -14.20
N ALA A 129 7.57 -1.93 -12.89
CA ALA A 129 6.36 -1.85 -12.08
C ALA A 129 5.90 -0.39 -11.98
N MET A 130 4.59 -0.16 -12.05
CA MET A 130 4.00 1.18 -11.90
C MET A 130 3.77 1.57 -10.44
N PHE A 131 3.77 0.60 -9.54
CA PHE A 131 3.57 0.80 -8.11
C PHE A 131 4.13 -0.39 -7.33
N THR A 132 4.60 -0.12 -6.11
CA THR A 132 5.03 -1.13 -5.13
C THR A 132 4.41 -0.77 -3.80
N SER A 133 3.81 -1.74 -3.11
CA SER A 133 3.23 -1.56 -1.78
C SER A 133 3.81 -2.55 -0.78
N LEU A 134 3.84 -2.13 0.49
CA LEU A 134 4.29 -2.93 1.63
C LEU A 134 3.08 -3.18 2.53
N ASP A 135 2.83 -4.44 2.86
CA ASP A 135 1.70 -4.87 3.70
C ASP A 135 2.11 -6.01 4.62
N ASN A 136 2.15 -5.78 5.94
CA ASN A 136 2.35 -6.82 6.96
C ASN A 136 3.51 -7.80 6.64
N GLY A 137 4.70 -7.25 6.32
CA GLY A 137 5.88 -8.04 5.98
C GLY A 137 5.94 -8.56 4.54
N THR A 138 4.93 -8.27 3.72
CA THR A 138 4.84 -8.62 2.30
C THR A 138 5.11 -7.42 1.40
N VAL A 139 5.78 -7.68 0.26
CA VAL A 139 5.90 -6.71 -0.83
C VAL A 139 5.02 -7.14 -2.01
N TRP A 140 4.24 -6.21 -2.53
CA TRP A 140 3.37 -6.37 -3.69
C TRP A 140 3.74 -5.35 -4.78
N VAL A 141 3.47 -5.68 -6.05
CA VAL A 141 3.80 -4.85 -7.21
C VAL A 141 2.63 -4.80 -8.20
N ALA A 142 2.28 -3.60 -8.66
CA ALA A 142 1.37 -3.42 -9.78
C ALA A 142 2.15 -3.20 -11.08
N PHE A 143 1.74 -3.88 -12.14
CA PHE A 143 2.21 -3.66 -13.50
C PHE A 143 1.12 -2.99 -14.30
N LYS A 144 1.46 -1.97 -15.10
CA LYS A 144 0.50 -1.21 -15.92
C LYS A 144 -0.29 -2.11 -16.87
N ASP A 145 0.42 -3.02 -17.52
CA ASP A 145 -0.08 -3.96 -18.50
C ASP A 145 0.90 -5.14 -18.64
N SER A 146 0.53 -6.16 -19.42
CA SER A 146 1.35 -7.36 -19.68
C SER A 146 2.74 -7.04 -20.24
N THR A 147 2.96 -5.92 -20.93
CA THR A 147 4.27 -5.60 -21.51
C THR A 147 5.31 -5.28 -20.43
N ALA A 148 4.86 -4.74 -19.30
CA ALA A 148 5.72 -4.39 -18.15
C ALA A 148 6.27 -5.62 -17.39
N LEU A 149 5.77 -6.83 -17.67
CA LEU A 149 6.35 -8.08 -17.13
C LEU A 149 7.70 -8.44 -17.78
N ALA A 150 8.10 -7.74 -18.86
CA ALA A 150 9.38 -7.95 -19.53
C ALA A 150 10.58 -7.75 -18.58
N GLY A 151 11.45 -8.76 -18.50
CA GLY A 151 12.63 -8.78 -17.62
C GLY A 151 12.36 -9.13 -16.15
N THR A 152 11.10 -9.21 -15.75
CA THR A 152 10.68 -9.63 -14.40
C THR A 152 10.68 -11.17 -14.28
N PRO A 153 10.62 -11.75 -13.06
CA PRO A 153 10.34 -13.18 -12.86
C PRO A 153 9.02 -13.64 -13.50
N TYR A 154 8.08 -12.73 -13.76
CA TYR A 154 6.79 -12.98 -14.41
C TYR A 154 6.82 -12.91 -15.94
N GLU A 155 7.96 -12.73 -16.62
CA GLU A 155 8.05 -12.73 -18.09
C GLU A 155 7.42 -13.99 -18.73
N SER A 156 7.60 -15.16 -18.10
CA SER A 156 6.99 -16.43 -18.53
C SER A 156 5.45 -16.43 -18.45
N LYS A 157 4.87 -15.51 -17.66
CA LYS A 157 3.43 -15.31 -17.46
C LYS A 157 2.85 -14.16 -18.27
N ARG A 158 3.65 -13.46 -19.10
CA ARG A 158 3.17 -12.34 -19.94
C ARG A 158 1.96 -12.71 -20.80
N ALA A 159 1.95 -13.90 -21.41
CA ALA A 159 0.83 -14.37 -22.23
C ALA A 159 -0.43 -14.66 -21.39
N ASP A 160 -0.27 -15.25 -20.19
CA ASP A 160 -1.37 -15.48 -19.26
C ASP A 160 -1.99 -14.16 -18.75
N TYR A 161 -1.16 -13.12 -18.58
CA TYR A 161 -1.61 -11.77 -18.22
C TYR A 161 -2.37 -11.11 -19.38
N ALA A 162 -1.82 -11.13 -20.59
CA ALA A 162 -2.46 -10.59 -21.80
C ALA A 162 -3.81 -11.26 -22.12
N ASP A 163 -3.92 -12.57 -21.90
CA ASP A 163 -5.19 -13.31 -21.96
C ASP A 163 -6.25 -12.72 -21.02
N CYS A 164 -5.86 -12.31 -19.81
CA CYS A 164 -6.76 -11.73 -18.83
C CYS A 164 -7.12 -10.27 -19.16
N GLU A 165 -6.19 -9.48 -19.70
CA GLU A 165 -6.47 -8.13 -20.23
C GLU A 165 -7.51 -8.20 -21.35
N ALA A 166 -7.32 -9.10 -22.34
CA ALA A 166 -8.24 -9.30 -23.45
C ALA A 166 -9.64 -9.79 -23.02
N LYS A 167 -9.74 -10.55 -21.92
CA LYS A 167 -11.02 -10.99 -21.33
C LYS A 167 -11.71 -9.92 -20.49
N HIS A 168 -10.96 -8.94 -19.99
CA HIS A 168 -11.44 -7.90 -19.09
C HIS A 168 -11.08 -6.49 -19.61
N PRO A 169 -11.48 -6.12 -20.84
CA PRO A 169 -11.08 -4.85 -21.48
C PRO A 169 -11.64 -3.60 -20.78
N ASN A 170 -12.57 -3.77 -19.83
CA ASN A 170 -13.11 -2.71 -18.99
C ASN A 170 -12.30 -2.49 -17.70
N PHE A 171 -11.33 -3.36 -17.39
CA PHE A 171 -10.35 -3.14 -16.33
C PHE A 171 -9.12 -2.47 -16.93
N SER A 172 -8.68 -1.40 -16.28
CA SER A 172 -7.35 -0.83 -16.46
C SER A 172 -6.79 -0.53 -15.09
N GLN A 173 -5.48 -0.69 -14.92
CA GLN A 173 -4.83 -0.28 -13.69
C GLN A 173 -5.05 1.22 -13.47
N PRO A 174 -5.39 1.66 -12.24
CA PRO A 174 -5.51 3.08 -11.92
C PRO A 174 -4.14 3.73 -12.11
N ALA A 175 -4.02 4.58 -13.13
CA ALA A 175 -2.76 5.22 -13.44
C ALA A 175 -2.28 6.06 -12.23
N GLN A 176 -1.01 5.91 -11.85
CA GLN A 176 -0.32 7.03 -11.21
C GLN A 176 -0.25 8.14 -12.25
N ASP A 177 -1.14 9.13 -12.12
CA ASP A 177 -1.14 10.30 -12.98
C ASP A 177 -0.05 11.29 -12.58
N LEU A 178 1.20 10.84 -12.71
CA LEU A 178 2.41 11.68 -12.64
C LEU A 178 2.49 12.65 -13.84
N ALA A 179 1.58 12.53 -14.82
CA ALA A 179 1.51 13.37 -16.01
C ALA A 179 0.58 14.60 -15.82
N SER A 180 -0.33 14.57 -14.84
CA SER A 180 -1.09 15.75 -14.39
C SER A 180 -0.25 16.86 -13.76
N GLY A 181 1.06 16.61 -13.60
CA GLY A 181 2.08 17.62 -13.33
C GLY A 181 2.67 17.53 -11.92
N GLN A 182 3.74 18.30 -11.72
CA GLN A 182 4.21 18.66 -10.37
C GLN A 182 3.02 19.18 -9.55
N PRO A 183 2.95 18.88 -8.23
CA PRO A 183 1.85 19.33 -7.38
C PRO A 183 1.62 20.84 -7.56
N THR A 184 0.47 21.21 -8.13
CA THR A 184 0.12 22.62 -8.26
C THR A 184 -0.28 23.14 -6.88
N TYR A 185 0.54 24.04 -6.35
CA TYR A 185 0.29 24.71 -5.08
C TYR A 185 -0.52 25.98 -5.33
N SER A 186 -1.64 26.14 -4.63
CA SER A 186 -2.44 27.36 -4.71
C SER A 186 -1.68 28.55 -4.09
N GLU A 187 -2.03 29.78 -4.45
CA GLU A 187 -1.48 30.97 -3.79
C GLU A 187 -1.86 31.02 -2.29
N GLU A 188 -2.91 30.30 -1.90
CA GLU A 188 -3.33 30.14 -0.51
C GLU A 188 -2.39 29.19 0.24
N ASP A 189 -2.02 28.03 -0.35
CA ASP A 189 -1.02 27.11 0.20
C ASP A 189 0.33 27.79 0.38
N LYS A 190 0.82 28.48 -0.66
CA LYS A 190 2.11 29.21 -0.63
C LYS A 190 2.11 30.26 0.48
N ARG A 191 1.03 31.04 0.59
CA ARG A 191 0.88 32.06 1.63
C ARG A 191 0.81 31.46 3.02
N ALA A 192 0.15 30.31 3.19
CA ALA A 192 0.06 29.60 4.47
C ALA A 192 1.43 29.02 4.89
N ALA A 193 2.19 28.43 3.97
CA ALA A 193 3.54 27.96 4.24
C ALA A 193 4.52 29.09 4.60
N LEU A 194 4.44 30.24 3.90
CA LEU A 194 5.16 31.46 4.28
C LEU A 194 4.74 32.00 5.66
N ASP A 195 3.47 31.86 6.05
CA ASP A 195 2.98 32.31 7.35
C ASP A 195 3.41 31.40 8.50
N PHE A 196 3.43 30.09 8.26
CA PHE A 196 4.01 29.11 9.15
C PHE A 196 5.51 29.36 9.36
N ALA A 197 6.27 29.61 8.29
CA ALA A 197 7.69 29.92 8.37
C ALA A 197 7.97 31.16 9.24
N ARG A 198 7.18 32.23 9.09
CA ARG A 198 7.22 33.41 9.97
C ARG A 198 6.91 33.06 11.43
N LYS A 199 5.78 32.39 11.69
CA LYS A 199 5.35 31.99 13.04
C LYS A 199 6.35 31.08 13.75
N ALA A 200 7.09 30.24 13.02
CA ALA A 200 8.16 29.41 13.58
C ALA A 200 9.37 30.27 13.99
N ARG A 201 9.79 31.22 13.14
CA ARG A 201 10.86 32.17 13.50
C ARG A 201 10.49 33.03 14.72
N ASP A 202 9.24 33.46 14.83
CA ASP A 202 8.72 34.19 16.00
C ASP A 202 8.78 33.37 17.31
N LYS A 203 8.75 32.03 17.22
CA LYS A 203 8.95 31.09 18.34
C LYS A 203 10.43 30.76 18.60
N GLY A 204 11.34 31.39 17.87
CA GLY A 204 12.79 31.26 18.02
C GLY A 204 13.44 30.23 17.09
N PHE A 205 12.72 29.61 16.15
CA PHE A 205 13.29 28.67 15.17
C PHE A 205 13.93 29.44 14.00
N GLY A 206 15.02 30.17 14.29
CA GLY A 206 15.67 31.09 13.34
C GLY A 206 16.28 30.42 12.09
N TRP A 207 16.38 29.09 12.07
CA TRP A 207 16.80 28.30 10.91
C TRP A 207 15.68 28.03 9.90
N VAL A 208 14.41 28.30 10.24
CA VAL A 208 13.27 28.07 9.33
C VAL A 208 13.29 29.14 8.23
N ALA A 209 13.75 28.74 7.05
CA ALA A 209 13.72 29.56 5.84
C ALA A 209 12.29 29.72 5.29
N ASP A 210 12.08 30.73 4.44
CA ASP A 210 10.85 30.83 3.67
C ASP A 210 10.87 29.79 2.52
N PRO A 211 9.81 28.97 2.36
CA PRO A 211 9.75 27.98 1.29
C PRO A 211 9.72 28.66 -0.08
N SER A 212 10.46 28.11 -1.04
CA SER A 212 10.65 28.71 -2.37
C SER A 212 11.10 27.66 -3.40
N GLY A 213 11.16 28.05 -4.67
CA GLY A 213 11.49 27.14 -5.77
C GLY A 213 10.34 26.22 -6.15
N ASP A 214 10.67 25.00 -6.56
CA ASP A 214 9.71 24.02 -7.08
C ASP A 214 8.87 23.33 -5.98
N GLU A 215 9.28 23.44 -4.71
CA GLU A 215 8.53 22.98 -3.53
C GLU A 215 8.13 24.15 -2.60
N PRO A 216 7.25 25.08 -3.02
CA PRO A 216 6.91 26.29 -2.27
C PRO A 216 6.04 26.05 -1.01
N THR A 217 5.86 24.79 -0.58
CA THR A 217 5.26 24.42 0.72
C THR A 217 6.18 23.59 1.62
N THR A 218 7.38 23.23 1.16
CA THR A 218 8.32 22.40 1.94
C THR A 218 9.18 23.28 2.83
N ILE A 219 9.13 23.04 4.14
CA ILE A 219 10.08 23.58 5.10
C ILE A 219 11.30 22.66 5.13
N LEU A 220 12.44 23.15 4.64
CA LEU A 220 13.71 22.43 4.68
C LEU A 220 14.32 22.53 6.08
N ILE A 221 14.57 21.38 6.70
CA ILE A 221 15.20 21.22 8.01
C ILE A 221 16.70 21.00 7.75
N PRO A 222 17.58 21.94 8.14
CA PRO A 222 19.02 21.77 7.92
C PRO A 222 19.61 20.76 8.90
N ARG A 223 20.58 19.95 8.45
CA ARG A 223 21.33 18.96 9.27
C ARG A 223 22.02 19.51 10.54
N THR A 224 22.03 20.82 10.73
CA THR A 224 22.50 21.48 11.96
C THR A 224 21.46 21.47 13.09
N VAL A 225 20.18 21.19 12.81
CA VAL A 225 19.13 21.12 13.83
C VAL A 225 19.29 19.86 14.67
N LYS A 226 19.33 20.02 15.99
CA LYS A 226 19.47 18.91 16.96
C LYS A 226 18.12 18.25 17.23
N ALA A 227 18.13 16.95 17.58
CA ALA A 227 16.92 16.17 17.86
C ALA A 227 15.94 16.85 18.83
N ASP A 228 16.43 17.44 19.93
CA ASP A 228 15.57 18.09 20.92
C ASP A 228 14.99 19.42 20.43
N GLU A 229 15.70 20.12 19.54
CA GLU A 229 15.20 21.31 18.87
C GLU A 229 14.16 20.95 17.81
N LEU A 230 14.35 19.83 17.09
CA LEU A 230 13.37 19.29 16.14
C LEU A 230 12.08 18.83 16.86
N ARG A 231 12.19 18.09 17.97
CA ARG A 231 11.05 17.75 18.85
C ARG A 231 10.33 18.99 19.37
N ARG A 232 11.08 20.02 19.74
CA ARG A 232 10.52 21.31 20.17
C ARG A 232 9.78 21.98 19.02
N PHE A 233 10.35 21.98 17.83
CA PHE A 233 9.75 22.55 16.63
C PHE A 233 8.40 21.90 16.28
N PHE A 234 8.33 20.56 16.16
CA PHE A 234 7.06 19.90 15.83
C PHE A 234 5.98 20.14 16.91
N ARG A 235 6.34 20.09 18.20
CA ARG A 235 5.40 20.35 19.30
C ARG A 235 4.90 21.80 19.33
N GLU A 236 5.78 22.77 19.05
CA GLU A 236 5.42 24.20 19.13
C GLU A 236 4.86 24.75 17.81
N CYS A 237 5.09 24.07 16.68
CA CYS A 237 4.63 24.45 15.34
C CYS A 237 3.85 23.31 14.65
N PRO A 238 2.67 22.93 15.18
CA PRO A 238 1.80 21.97 14.50
C PRO A 238 1.29 22.54 13.17
N VAL A 239 1.18 21.68 12.15
CA VAL A 239 0.75 22.08 10.79
C VAL A 239 -0.78 22.04 10.61
N GLY A 240 -1.49 21.18 11.35
CA GLY A 240 -2.93 20.96 11.21
C GLY A 240 -3.31 20.58 9.77
N ASP A 241 -4.43 21.10 9.26
CA ASP A 241 -4.89 20.87 7.89
C ASP A 241 -4.03 21.53 6.79
N THR A 242 -3.06 22.38 7.19
CA THR A 242 -2.25 23.18 6.27
C THR A 242 -1.35 22.28 5.42
N ARG A 243 -1.34 22.52 4.11
CA ARG A 243 -0.51 21.78 3.15
C ARG A 243 0.96 22.18 3.30
N ILE A 244 1.64 21.65 4.31
CA ILE A 244 3.05 21.88 4.62
C ILE A 244 3.77 20.55 4.68
N SER A 245 4.92 20.48 4.01
CA SER A 245 5.81 19.32 3.97
C SER A 245 7.13 19.62 4.68
N PHE A 246 7.82 18.58 5.13
CA PHE A 246 9.15 18.69 5.75
C PHE A 246 10.18 17.95 4.91
N GLY A 247 11.22 18.65 4.49
CA GLY A 247 12.39 18.07 3.81
C GLY A 247 13.59 18.08 4.74
N PHE A 248 14.52 17.13 4.59
CA PHE A 248 15.73 17.04 5.41
C PHE A 248 16.98 17.22 4.54
N ASP A 249 17.86 18.15 4.92
CA ASP A 249 19.12 18.44 4.22
C ASP A 249 20.24 17.46 4.65
N GLY A 250 20.00 16.16 4.50
CA GLY A 250 20.95 15.09 4.83
C GLY A 250 20.31 13.79 5.32
N THR A 251 21.10 12.73 5.45
CA THR A 251 20.66 11.41 5.95
C THR A 251 20.66 11.32 7.49
N PRO A 252 20.02 10.31 8.13
CA PRO A 252 20.02 10.17 9.59
C PRO A 252 21.43 10.10 10.20
N GLU A 253 22.39 9.53 9.48
CA GLU A 253 23.80 9.48 9.86
C GLU A 253 24.44 10.88 9.88
N GLU A 254 24.06 11.76 8.94
CA GLU A 254 24.57 13.14 8.85
C GLU A 254 23.94 14.07 9.89
N PHE A 255 22.69 13.82 10.28
CA PHE A 255 22.03 14.46 11.42
C PHE A 255 22.57 13.93 12.77
N GLY A 256 23.10 12.71 12.80
CA GLY A 256 23.55 12.03 14.01
C GLY A 256 22.40 11.50 14.89
N TYR A 257 21.18 11.45 14.36
CA TYR A 257 20.00 10.89 14.99
C TYR A 257 18.94 10.50 13.95
N ASP A 258 18.08 9.55 14.32
CA ASP A 258 16.91 9.17 13.54
C ASP A 258 15.83 10.26 13.61
N TYR A 259 15.74 11.09 12.56
CA TYR A 259 14.72 12.12 12.43
C TYR A 259 13.35 11.56 12.03
N MET A 260 13.27 10.36 11.45
CA MET A 260 11.99 9.71 11.13
C MET A 260 11.27 9.36 12.42
N LYS A 261 11.99 8.75 13.38
CA LYS A 261 11.49 8.51 14.73
C LYS A 261 11.03 9.79 15.45
N VAL A 262 11.72 10.92 15.26
CA VAL A 262 11.30 12.21 15.86
C VAL A 262 9.99 12.73 15.25
N MET A 263 9.74 12.46 13.96
CA MET A 263 8.43 12.75 13.34
C MET A 263 7.34 11.82 13.87
N ASP A 264 7.61 10.52 14.01
CA ASP A 264 6.66 9.55 14.58
C ASP A 264 6.30 9.88 16.04
N GLU A 265 7.29 10.30 16.85
CA GLU A 265 7.09 10.80 18.22
C GLU A 265 6.14 12.01 18.26
N ALA A 266 6.19 12.89 17.25
CA ALA A 266 5.29 14.04 17.15
C ALA A 266 3.88 13.64 16.67
N ASN A 267 3.80 12.85 15.60
CA ASN A 267 2.54 12.38 15.02
C ASN A 267 1.73 11.49 15.98
N GLY A 268 2.42 10.73 16.86
CA GLY A 268 1.79 9.91 17.90
C GLY A 268 1.33 10.69 19.15
N ALA A 269 1.78 11.93 19.35
CA ALA A 269 1.49 12.70 20.56
C ALA A 269 0.10 13.37 20.54
N ASP A 270 -0.43 13.72 19.36
CA ASP A 270 -1.74 14.39 19.24
C ASP A 270 -2.90 13.51 19.70
N GLY A 271 -2.76 12.18 19.65
CA GLY A 271 -3.74 11.23 20.18
C GLY A 271 -3.82 11.16 21.71
N ALA A 272 -2.90 11.80 22.44
CA ALA A 272 -2.79 11.68 23.90
C ALA A 272 -3.33 12.88 24.70
N MET A 273 -3.72 13.99 24.05
CA MET A 273 -4.16 15.22 24.74
C MET A 273 -5.67 15.52 24.70
N THR A 274 -6.50 14.65 24.12
CA THR A 274 -7.97 14.77 24.12
C THR A 274 -8.68 13.96 25.21
N ALA A 275 -7.94 13.42 26.18
CA ALA A 275 -8.45 12.66 27.32
C ALA A 275 -8.08 13.30 28.67
N GLN A 276 -8.64 14.48 28.97
CA GLN A 276 -8.72 15.06 30.31
C GLN A 276 -9.87 16.07 30.44
#